data_AF-M0N8T7-F1
#
_entry.id   AF-M0N8T7-F1
#
_cell.length_a   1.000
_cell.length_b   1.000
_cell.length_c   1.000
_cell.angle_alpha   90.00
_cell.angle_beta   90.00
_cell.angle_gamma   90.00
#
_symmetry.space_group_name_H-M   'P 1'
#
loop_
_entity.id
_entity.type
_entity.pdbx_description
1 polymer ?
#
loop_
_entity_poly.entity_id
_entity_poly.type
_entity_poly.pdbx_seq_one_letter_code
_entity_poly.pdbx_strand_id
1 'polypeptide(L)' 'MIMLETVKRVLGQSDRELVVECRQCGSNVDPDAESCPVCESTEIAQYDITR' A
#
# COMPACT_ATOMS: atom_id res chain seq x y z
N MET A 1 -15.90 27.31 -3.37
CA MET A 1 -15.15 26.37 -2.51
C MET A 1 -14.50 25.33 -3.42
N ILE A 2 -13.27 25.57 -3.85
CA ILE A 2 -12.56 24.81 -4.91
C ILE A 2 -11.67 23.69 -4.31
N MET A 3 -11.58 23.64 -2.97
CA MET A 3 -10.63 22.79 -2.24
C MET A 3 -10.90 21.30 -2.40
N LEU A 4 -12.17 20.88 -2.57
CA LEU A 4 -12.54 19.47 -2.68
C LEU A 4 -12.05 18.82 -3.99
N GLU A 5 -11.99 19.60 -5.08
CA GLU A 5 -11.56 19.13 -6.40
C GLU A 5 -10.04 18.91 -6.43
N THR A 6 -9.28 19.78 -5.75
CA THR A 6 -7.83 19.63 -5.61
C THR A 6 -7.47 18.41 -4.76
N VAL A 7 -8.18 18.18 -3.65
CA VAL A 7 -7.95 16.99 -2.79
C VAL A 7 -8.22 15.69 -3.56
N LYS A 8 -9.30 15.63 -4.35
CA LYS A 8 -9.58 14.46 -5.20
C LYS A 8 -8.51 14.23 -6.26
N ARG A 9 -7.99 15.31 -6.87
CA ARG A 9 -6.92 15.21 -7.87
C ARG A 9 -5.60 14.72 -7.26
N VAL A 10 -5.26 15.15 -6.04
CA VAL A 10 -4.06 14.68 -5.32
C VAL A 10 -4.21 13.22 -4.86
N LEU A 11 -5.41 12.82 -4.40
CA LEU A 11 -5.67 11.45 -3.93
C LEU A 11 -6.02 10.43 -5.05
N GLY A 12 -6.22 10.90 -6.29
CA GLY A 12 -6.71 10.09 -7.41
C GLY A 12 -5.70 9.90 -8.53
N GLN A 13 -4.41 10.16 -8.28
CA GLN A 13 -3.37 10.16 -9.33
C GLN A 13 -2.74 8.80 -9.63
N SER A 14 -3.18 7.73 -8.96
CA SER A 14 -2.74 6.36 -9.24
C SER A 14 -3.96 5.49 -9.53
N ASP A 15 -4.18 5.14 -10.80
CA ASP A 15 -5.25 4.23 -11.25
C ASP A 15 -5.00 2.79 -10.75
N ARG A 16 -3.74 2.49 -10.39
CA ARG A 16 -3.28 1.24 -9.81
C ARG A 16 -2.27 1.52 -8.72
N GLU A 17 -2.51 0.98 -7.53
CA GLU A 17 -1.59 1.01 -6.39
C GLU A 17 -1.29 -0.43 -5.96
N LEU A 18 -0.01 -0.81 -6.02
CA LEU A 18 0.45 -2.06 -5.44
C LEU A 18 0.71 -1.83 -3.94
N VAL A 19 -0.11 -2.43 -3.10
CA VAL A 19 0.06 -2.39 -1.64
C VAL A 19 0.64 -3.72 -1.18
N VAL A 20 1.76 -3.66 -0.46
CA VAL A 20 2.43 -4.83 0.12
C VAL A 20 2.44 -4.70 1.64
N GLU A 21 1.94 -5.73 2.33
CA GLU A 21 1.72 -5.71 3.78
C GLU A 21 2.06 -7.05 4.43
N CYS A 22 2.61 -7.01 5.65
CA CYS A 22 2.78 -8.20 6.48
C CYS A 22 1.44 -8.67 7.06
N ARG A 23 1.03 -9.91 6.80
CA ARG A 23 -0.20 -10.49 7.36
C ARG A 23 -0.16 -10.71 8.87
N GLN A 24 1.03 -10.72 9.45
CA GLN A 24 1.20 -10.93 10.88
C GLN A 24 1.03 -9.61 11.65
N CYS A 25 1.82 -8.59 11.33
CA CYS A 25 1.88 -7.36 12.12
C CYS A 25 1.26 -6.12 11.44
N GLY A 26 0.87 -6.22 10.16
CA GLY A 26 0.21 -5.14 9.42
C GLY A 26 1.14 -4.02 8.94
N SER A 27 2.46 -4.15 9.07
CA SER A 27 3.39 -3.16 8.51
C SER A 27 3.40 -3.23 6.99
N ASN A 28 3.55 -2.08 6.32
CA ASN A 28 3.93 -2.07 4.92
C ASN A 28 5.32 -2.68 4.75
N VAL A 29 5.48 -3.46 3.69
CA VAL A 29 6.72 -4.19 3.40
C VAL A 29 7.18 -3.82 1.99
N ASP A 30 8.49 -3.81 1.77
CA ASP A 30 9.04 -3.64 0.43
C ASP A 30 8.59 -4.82 -0.47
N PRO A 31 8.18 -4.58 -1.73
CA PRO A 31 7.72 -5.64 -2.62
C PRO A 31 8.77 -6.73 -2.89
N ASP A 32 10.06 -6.39 -2.79
CA ASP A 32 11.17 -7.33 -3.02
C ASP A 32 11.68 -7.99 -1.72
N ALA A 33 11.10 -7.66 -0.56
CA ALA A 33 11.51 -8.27 0.71
C ALA A 33 10.95 -9.69 0.88
N GLU A 34 11.83 -10.63 1.23
CA GLU A 34 11.47 -12.03 1.49
C GLU A 34 10.80 -12.22 2.87
N SER A 35 10.99 -11.28 3.79
CA SER A 35 10.43 -11.31 5.15
C SER A 35 10.14 -9.91 5.67
N CYS A 36 9.17 -9.81 6.58
CA CYS A 36 8.84 -8.56 7.25
C CYS A 36 10.01 -8.06 8.11
N PRO A 37 10.48 -6.81 7.92
CA PRO A 37 11.60 -6.26 8.71
C PRO A 37 11.22 -5.94 10.17
N VAL A 38 9.94 -6.00 10.52
CA VAL A 38 9.42 -5.66 11.86
C VAL A 38 9.25 -6.89 12.74
N CYS A 39 8.72 -7.99 12.19
CA CYS A 39 8.39 -9.19 12.97
C CYS A 39 8.95 -10.49 12.37
N GLU A 40 9.77 -10.39 11.32
CA GLU A 40 10.47 -11.51 10.66
C GLU A 40 9.56 -12.54 9.99
N SER A 41 8.23 -12.34 10.02
CA SER A 41 7.28 -13.21 9.33
C SER A 41 7.46 -13.15 7.81
N THR A 42 7.35 -14.30 7.16
CA THR A 42 7.36 -14.45 5.69
C THR A 42 5.95 -14.42 5.09
N GLU A 43 4.91 -14.24 5.92
CA GLU A 43 3.53 -14.14 5.46
C GLU A 43 3.24 -12.73 4.94
N ILE A 44 3.57 -12.49 3.67
CA ILE A 44 3.39 -11.20 3.00
C ILE A 44 2.21 -11.26 2.04
N ALA A 45 1.34 -10.24 2.08
CA ALA A 45 0.24 -10.04 1.15
C ALA A 45 0.58 -8.94 0.14
N GLN A 46 0.16 -9.14 -1.11
CA GLN A 46 0.21 -8.13 -2.16
C GLN A 46 -1.19 -7.89 -2.71
N TYR A 47 -1.57 -6.62 -2.84
CA TYR A 47 -2.86 -6.19 -3.36
C TYR A 47 -2.63 -5.25 -4.54
N ASP A 48 -3.13 -5.64 -5.70
CA ASP A 48 -3.26 -4.72 -6.84
C ASP A 48 -4.61 -4.01 -6.68
N ILE A 49 -4.57 -2.76 -6.25
CA ILE A 49 -5.77 -1.97 -5.98
C ILE A 49 -6.03 -1.08 -7.18
N THR A 50 -7.07 -1.43 -7.94
CA THR A 50 -7.66 -0.58 -8.98
C THR A 50 -8.78 0.25 -8.36
N ARG A 51 -8.76 1.58 -8.55
CA ARG A 51 -9.70 2.50 -7.90
C ARG A 51 -10.75 3.08 -8.84
#